data_AF-A0A395HXX8-F1
#
_entry.id   AF-A0A395HXX8-F1
#
_cell.length_a   1.000
_cell.length_b   1.000
_cell.length_c   1.000
_cell.angle_alpha   90.00
_cell.angle_beta   90.00
_cell.angle_gamma   90.00
#
_symmetry.space_group_name_H-M   'P 1'
#
loop_
_entity.id
_entity.type
_entity.pdbx_description
1 polymer ?
#
loop_
_entity_poly.entity_id
_entity_poly.type
_entity_poly.pdbx_seq_one_letter_code
_entity_poly.pdbx_strand_id
1 'polypeptide(L)'
;MPPSISSLLTRLHLHSSDLSQELVRPVLSVVEESQKQAEDKADLPSIQQCAIHFEMLEAFYALRKRVTASRKLAKALIRIHIKKSHGKAHKDRELSDTWYRFLSIAVVRFQKWIRATDHHLRAKQPEMNDPIVLPPLDILMVWHAFLLNPHDFSGYCISNHLNHIRDLSFPWTAVHQALSQENWNYTLPDRTATWLFDELNIAPDLIMALQRNEAMTAKDIATTVSAENTPLIDNILRQGIFIDKMHNLLWICSPALQGTLARALARYEHFVTLFRLHPDKILVPTLDVDLVWHTHLCSAELYEKSMLERTGRYINHDDKLGEEVLTGAFETTGELFEAATGEIYGVCFCWDCEAMRSAGEMVGGEVGADARKKVEEEVDSYWRAEMARQK
;
A
#
# COMPACT_ATOMS: atom_id res chain seq x y z
N MET A 1 -18.58 -24.60 -33.26
CA MET A 1 -18.50 -23.70 -32.09
C MET A 1 -17.40 -22.69 -32.36
N PRO A 2 -17.62 -21.38 -32.13
CA PRO A 2 -16.55 -20.41 -32.30
C PRO A 2 -15.40 -20.73 -31.32
N PRO A 3 -14.14 -20.49 -31.71
CA PRO A 3 -12.95 -20.89 -30.96
C PRO A 3 -12.84 -20.26 -29.55
N SER A 4 -13.62 -19.22 -29.24
CA SER A 4 -13.62 -18.55 -27.92
C SER A 4 -14.25 -19.39 -26.80
N ILE A 5 -15.32 -20.14 -27.08
CA ILE A 5 -16.03 -20.96 -26.07
C ILE A 5 -15.18 -22.16 -25.63
N SER A 6 -14.37 -22.71 -26.54
CA SER A 6 -13.45 -23.79 -26.20
C SER A 6 -12.37 -23.34 -25.21
N SER A 7 -11.87 -22.11 -25.32
CA SER A 7 -10.85 -21.59 -24.39
C SER A 7 -11.39 -21.37 -22.97
N LEU A 8 -12.66 -20.93 -22.87
CA LEU A 8 -13.37 -20.77 -21.61
C LEU A 8 -13.60 -22.14 -20.94
N LEU A 9 -14.01 -23.13 -21.73
CA LEU A 9 -14.19 -24.50 -21.26
C LEU A 9 -12.87 -25.15 -20.85
N THR A 10 -11.76 -24.90 -21.54
CA THR A 10 -10.45 -25.45 -21.17
C THR A 10 -9.88 -24.81 -19.89
N ARG A 11 -10.02 -23.49 -19.70
CA ARG A 11 -9.60 -22.84 -18.44
C ARG A 11 -10.47 -23.25 -17.25
N LEU A 12 -11.78 -23.36 -17.46
CA LEU A 12 -12.72 -23.79 -16.42
C LEU A 12 -12.63 -25.30 -16.13
N HIS A 13 -12.33 -26.16 -17.12
CA HIS A 13 -12.10 -27.60 -16.87
C HIS A 13 -10.80 -27.86 -16.12
N LEU A 14 -9.74 -27.07 -16.34
CA LEU A 14 -8.49 -27.21 -15.60
C LEU A 14 -8.66 -26.94 -14.10
N HIS A 15 -9.66 -26.14 -13.70
CA HIS A 15 -9.97 -25.87 -12.28
C HIS A 15 -11.12 -26.71 -11.71
N SER A 16 -11.87 -27.43 -12.56
CA SER A 16 -13.08 -28.16 -12.15
C SER A 16 -12.82 -29.60 -11.68
N SER A 17 -11.64 -30.19 -11.92
CA SER A 17 -11.41 -31.62 -11.66
C SER A 17 -10.67 -31.96 -10.37
N ASP A 18 -10.38 -30.99 -9.49
CA ASP A 18 -9.72 -31.29 -8.22
C ASP A 18 -10.09 -30.29 -7.11
N LEU A 19 -11.24 -30.50 -6.48
CA LEU A 19 -11.70 -29.75 -5.28
C LEU A 19 -10.84 -30.04 -4.02
N SER A 20 -9.62 -30.57 -4.18
CA SER A 20 -8.66 -30.86 -3.11
C SER A 20 -7.32 -30.13 -3.25
N GLN A 21 -7.12 -29.32 -4.29
CA GLN A 21 -5.95 -28.46 -4.40
C GLN A 21 -6.19 -27.13 -3.65
N GLU A 22 -5.28 -26.78 -2.75
CA GLU A 22 -5.28 -25.45 -2.11
C GLU A 22 -5.26 -24.37 -3.19
N LEU A 23 -6.36 -23.62 -3.32
CA LEU A 23 -6.45 -22.51 -4.29
C LEU A 23 -5.32 -21.51 -4.00
N VAL A 24 -4.35 -21.42 -4.91
CA VAL A 24 -3.25 -20.44 -4.82
C VAL A 24 -3.84 -19.03 -4.81
N ARG A 25 -3.30 -18.13 -3.97
CA ARG A 25 -3.78 -16.74 -3.91
C ARG A 25 -3.56 -16.06 -5.27
N PRO A 26 -4.59 -15.42 -5.86
CA PRO A 26 -4.51 -14.79 -7.20
C PRO A 26 -3.34 -13.81 -7.37
N VAL A 27 -2.92 -13.13 -6.29
CA VAL A 27 -1.75 -12.23 -6.28
C VAL A 27 -0.47 -12.88 -6.82
N LEU A 28 -0.23 -14.16 -6.51
CA LEU A 28 0.95 -14.88 -6.96
C LEU A 28 0.97 -15.00 -8.48
N SER A 29 -0.16 -15.40 -9.07
CA SER A 29 -0.32 -15.51 -10.51
C SER A 29 -0.10 -14.16 -11.20
N VAL A 30 -0.65 -13.07 -10.64
CA VAL A 30 -0.49 -11.71 -11.18
C VAL A 30 0.97 -11.26 -11.18
N VAL A 31 1.68 -11.51 -10.07
CA VAL A 31 3.09 -11.12 -9.91
C VAL A 31 4.00 -11.95 -10.84
N GLU A 32 3.72 -13.25 -11.02
CA GLU A 32 4.47 -14.15 -11.89
C GLU A 32 4.21 -13.91 -13.40
N GLU A 33 2.96 -13.64 -13.80
CA GLU A 33 2.61 -13.37 -15.20
C GLU A 33 3.19 -12.04 -15.69
N SER A 34 3.24 -11.03 -14.82
CA SER A 34 3.77 -9.70 -15.15
C SER A 34 5.29 -9.68 -15.39
N GLN A 35 6.04 -10.62 -14.81
CA GLN A 35 7.48 -10.77 -15.09
C GLN A 35 7.78 -11.16 -16.55
N LYS A 36 6.77 -11.63 -17.31
CA LYS A 36 6.90 -12.03 -18.72
C LYS A 36 6.46 -10.96 -19.72
N GLN A 37 5.90 -9.84 -19.28
CA GLN A 37 5.30 -8.80 -20.16
C GLN A 37 5.87 -7.39 -19.93
N ALA A 38 7.13 -7.27 -19.50
CA ALA A 38 7.74 -5.97 -19.26
C ALA A 38 8.15 -5.27 -20.57
N GLU A 39 7.21 -4.64 -21.28
CA GLU A 39 7.46 -3.61 -22.29
C GLU A 39 6.32 -2.57 -22.31
N ASP A 40 6.71 -1.29 -22.34
CA ASP A 40 5.94 -0.07 -22.70
C ASP A 40 4.84 0.50 -21.77
N LYS A 41 5.28 1.18 -20.69
CA LYS A 41 4.85 2.52 -20.22
C LYS A 41 5.74 2.92 -19.02
N ALA A 42 6.90 3.52 -19.29
CA ALA A 42 7.98 3.67 -18.30
C ALA A 42 7.70 4.65 -17.13
N ASP A 43 6.55 5.33 -17.10
CA ASP A 43 6.26 6.44 -16.20
C ASP A 43 4.93 6.30 -15.42
N LEU A 44 4.24 5.16 -15.51
CA LEU A 44 3.05 4.83 -14.72
C LEU A 44 3.25 3.52 -13.95
N PRO A 45 2.52 3.30 -12.84
CA PRO A 45 2.61 2.05 -12.10
C PRO A 45 2.26 0.83 -12.93
N SER A 46 2.89 -0.31 -12.65
CA SER A 46 2.50 -1.59 -13.24
C SER A 46 1.45 -2.31 -12.41
N ILE A 47 0.75 -3.27 -13.02
CA ILE A 47 -0.18 -4.17 -12.30
C ILE A 47 0.55 -4.87 -11.15
N GLN A 48 1.78 -5.33 -11.39
CA GLN A 48 2.61 -5.97 -10.38
C GLN A 48 2.88 -5.03 -9.19
N GLN A 49 3.22 -3.77 -9.43
CA GLN A 49 3.46 -2.81 -8.34
C GLN A 49 2.19 -2.57 -7.52
N CYS A 50 1.03 -2.41 -8.17
CA CYS A 50 -0.25 -2.27 -7.48
C CYS A 50 -0.64 -3.54 -6.69
N ALA A 51 -0.33 -4.73 -7.21
CA ALA A 51 -0.56 -6.00 -6.51
C ALA A 51 0.32 -6.12 -5.25
N ILE A 52 1.60 -5.81 -5.36
CA ILE A 52 2.53 -5.78 -4.22
C ILE A 52 2.12 -4.71 -3.21
N HIS A 53 1.57 -3.59 -3.67
CA HIS A 53 1.03 -2.57 -2.78
C HIS A 53 -0.08 -3.14 -1.89
N PHE A 54 -0.98 -3.98 -2.42
CA PHE A 54 -1.95 -4.67 -1.57
C PHE A 54 -1.32 -5.54 -0.49
N GLU A 55 -0.28 -6.32 -0.84
CA GLU A 55 0.43 -7.16 0.15
C GLU A 55 1.01 -6.30 1.28
N MET A 56 1.56 -5.14 0.92
CA MET A 56 2.11 -4.18 1.89
C MET A 56 1.02 -3.57 2.78
N LEU A 57 -0.15 -3.22 2.22
CA LEU A 57 -1.29 -2.70 3.00
C LEU A 57 -1.83 -3.74 3.99
N GLU A 58 -1.88 -5.02 3.60
CA GLU A 58 -2.24 -6.13 4.49
C GLU A 58 -1.22 -6.29 5.63
N ALA A 59 0.07 -6.18 5.34
CA ALA A 59 1.12 -6.20 6.36
C ALA A 59 1.00 -5.03 7.34
N PHE A 60 0.67 -3.82 6.89
CA PHE A 60 0.41 -2.66 7.75
C PHE A 60 -0.85 -2.85 8.60
N TYR A 61 -1.93 -3.39 8.01
CA TYR A 61 -3.14 -3.74 8.74
C TYR A 61 -2.84 -4.73 9.87
N ALA A 62 -2.15 -5.83 9.54
CA ALA A 62 -1.76 -6.86 10.50
C ALA A 62 -0.84 -6.32 11.59
N LEU A 63 0.12 -5.44 11.25
CA LEU A 63 0.97 -4.75 12.21
C LEU A 63 0.13 -3.94 13.21
N ARG A 64 -0.78 -3.08 12.72
CA ARG A 64 -1.64 -2.25 13.56
C ARG A 64 -2.51 -3.11 14.49
N LYS A 65 -3.09 -4.21 13.99
CA LYS A 65 -3.86 -5.18 14.81
C LYS A 65 -2.99 -5.84 15.89
N ARG A 66 -1.80 -6.34 15.54
CA ARG A 66 -0.86 -6.96 16.49
C ARG A 66 -0.45 -6.00 17.61
N VAL A 67 -0.17 -4.73 17.28
CA VAL A 67 0.21 -3.72 18.26
C VAL A 67 -0.97 -3.39 19.18
N THR A 68 -2.15 -3.12 18.62
CA THR A 68 -3.34 -2.70 19.39
C THR A 68 -3.94 -3.82 20.25
N ALA A 69 -3.84 -5.08 19.81
CA ALA A 69 -4.37 -6.22 20.58
C ALA A 69 -3.42 -6.70 21.71
N SER A 70 -2.14 -6.34 21.67
CA SER A 70 -1.14 -6.89 22.59
C SER A 70 -1.07 -6.14 23.92
N ARG A 71 -1.64 -6.73 24.97
CA ARG A 71 -1.51 -6.23 26.36
C ARG A 71 -0.05 -6.16 26.84
N LYS A 72 0.81 -7.05 26.35
CA LYS A 72 2.25 -7.07 26.68
C LYS A 72 2.94 -5.82 26.11
N LEU A 73 2.65 -5.50 24.84
CA LEU A 73 3.17 -4.29 24.19
C LEU A 73 2.64 -3.02 24.84
N ALA A 74 1.33 -2.94 25.11
CA ALA A 74 0.74 -1.80 25.81
C ALA A 74 1.46 -1.50 27.13
N LYS A 75 1.70 -2.54 27.96
CA LYS A 75 2.45 -2.40 29.21
C LYS A 75 3.91 -1.96 28.99
N ALA A 76 4.58 -2.47 27.97
CA ALA A 76 5.95 -2.07 27.64
C ALA A 76 6.00 -0.58 27.29
N LEU A 77 5.13 -0.13 26.38
CA LEU A 77 5.04 1.26 25.91
C LEU A 77 4.69 2.25 27.04
N ILE A 78 3.77 1.89 27.94
CA ILE A 78 3.41 2.71 29.12
C ILE A 78 4.61 2.89 30.05
N ARG A 79 5.32 1.81 30.39
CA ARG A 79 6.50 1.87 31.29
C ARG A 79 7.57 2.80 30.77
N ILE A 80 7.70 2.90 29.46
CA ILE A 80 8.72 3.75 28.86
C ILE A 80 8.34 5.24 29.01
N HIS A 81 7.05 5.59 28.86
CA HIS A 81 6.61 6.98 28.98
C HIS A 81 6.52 7.50 30.42
N ILE A 82 6.16 6.65 31.39
CA ILE A 82 6.07 7.04 32.83
C ILE A 82 7.42 7.51 33.39
N LYS A 83 8.55 7.06 32.83
CA LYS A 83 9.88 7.56 33.25
C LYS A 83 10.10 9.06 33.00
N LYS A 84 9.21 9.76 32.30
CA LYS A 84 9.33 11.20 31.97
C LYS A 84 8.24 12.12 32.53
N SER A 85 7.12 11.61 33.07
CA SER A 85 6.05 12.46 33.60
C SER A 85 5.88 12.27 35.11
N HIS A 86 6.33 13.23 35.90
CA HIS A 86 5.91 13.39 37.31
C HIS A 86 4.53 14.08 37.36
N GLY A 87 3.51 13.47 36.76
CA GLY A 87 2.13 13.99 36.74
C GLY A 87 1.10 12.88 36.57
N LYS A 88 0.03 12.92 37.39
CA LYS A 88 -1.03 11.88 37.48
C LYS A 88 -1.69 11.59 36.12
N ALA A 89 -1.74 10.32 35.73
CA ALA A 89 -2.41 9.85 34.51
C ALA A 89 -3.91 9.59 34.71
N HIS A 90 -4.72 10.06 33.76
CA HIS A 90 -6.16 9.81 33.65
C HIS A 90 -6.42 8.48 32.90
N LYS A 91 -7.41 7.70 33.35
CA LYS A 91 -7.48 6.25 33.14
C LYS A 91 -8.34 5.74 31.96
N ASP A 92 -8.66 6.55 30.94
CA ASP A 92 -9.66 6.16 29.91
C ASP A 92 -9.27 6.45 28.43
N ARG A 93 -7.99 6.33 28.05
CA ARG A 93 -7.53 6.53 26.65
C ARG A 93 -6.54 5.47 26.09
N GLU A 94 -6.36 4.34 26.77
CA GLU A 94 -5.21 3.43 26.60
C GLU A 94 -5.00 2.80 25.19
N LEU A 95 -6.07 2.50 24.43
CA LEU A 95 -5.93 1.82 23.13
C LEU A 95 -5.49 2.78 22.00
N SER A 96 -6.08 3.98 21.95
CA SER A 96 -5.63 5.05 21.04
C SER A 96 -4.20 5.51 21.38
N ASP A 97 -3.81 5.39 22.65
CA ASP A 97 -2.49 5.75 23.15
C ASP A 97 -1.41 4.72 22.78
N THR A 98 -1.75 3.42 22.77
CA THR A 98 -0.78 2.35 22.44
C THR A 98 -0.28 2.44 20.99
N TRP A 99 -1.19 2.61 20.03
CA TRP A 99 -0.80 2.75 18.62
C TRP A 99 0.01 4.02 18.39
N TYR A 100 -0.44 5.15 18.93
CA TYR A 100 0.28 6.42 18.82
C TYR A 100 1.70 6.36 19.39
N ARG A 101 1.88 5.71 20.55
CA ARG A 101 3.21 5.48 21.15
C ARG A 101 4.09 4.61 20.27
N PHE A 102 3.54 3.56 19.67
CA PHE A 102 4.27 2.73 18.72
C PHE A 102 4.74 3.55 17.51
N LEU A 103 3.84 4.32 16.91
CA LEU A 103 4.16 5.21 15.78
C LEU A 103 5.24 6.25 16.13
N SER A 104 5.18 6.81 17.33
CA SER A 104 6.20 7.77 17.80
C SER A 104 7.61 7.18 17.76
N ILE A 105 7.75 5.89 18.09
CA ILE A 105 9.05 5.19 18.07
C ILE A 105 9.44 4.84 16.63
N ALA A 106 8.48 4.39 15.81
CA ALA A 106 8.69 4.11 14.40
C ALA A 106 9.20 5.35 13.63
N VAL A 107 8.65 6.54 13.92
CA VAL A 107 9.10 7.80 13.29
C VAL A 107 10.54 8.15 13.65
N VAL A 108 10.95 7.98 14.91
CA VAL A 108 12.36 8.20 15.31
C VAL A 108 13.29 7.21 14.61
N ARG A 109 12.89 5.95 14.53
CA ARG A 109 13.63 4.91 13.78
C ARG A 109 13.73 5.25 12.30
N PHE A 110 12.65 5.74 11.70
CA PHE A 110 12.62 6.20 10.31
C PHE A 110 13.56 7.38 10.05
N GLN A 111 13.57 8.40 10.92
CA GLN A 111 14.47 9.55 10.78
C GLN A 111 15.95 9.16 10.81
N LYS A 112 16.30 8.17 11.64
CA LYS A 112 17.66 7.60 11.68
C LYS A 112 17.97 6.80 10.41
N TRP A 113 17.05 5.94 10.01
CA TRP A 113 17.18 5.09 8.83
C TRP A 113 17.31 5.90 7.53
N ILE A 114 16.47 6.92 7.31
CA ILE A 114 16.45 7.68 6.04
C ILE A 114 17.76 8.44 5.82
N ARG A 115 18.35 9.03 6.86
CA ARG A 115 19.64 9.75 6.79
C ARG A 115 20.80 8.81 6.51
N ALA A 116 20.82 7.66 7.16
CA ALA A 116 21.85 6.66 6.96
C ALA A 116 21.76 6.01 5.58
N THR A 117 20.55 5.75 5.10
CA THR A 117 20.30 5.17 3.78
C THR A 117 20.72 6.14 2.68
N ASP A 118 20.37 7.43 2.79
CA ASP A 118 20.84 8.46 1.85
C ASP A 118 22.38 8.53 1.80
N HIS A 119 23.04 8.51 2.97
CA HIS A 119 24.50 8.47 3.04
C HIS A 119 25.10 7.20 2.40
N HIS A 120 24.47 6.04 2.61
CA HIS A 120 24.89 4.77 1.98
C HIS A 120 24.76 4.82 0.46
N LEU A 121 23.62 5.33 -0.04
CA LEU A 121 23.36 5.54 -1.49
C LEU A 121 24.32 6.55 -2.12
N ARG A 122 24.79 7.53 -1.35
CA ARG A 122 25.85 8.45 -1.80
C ARG A 122 27.21 7.76 -1.92
N ALA A 123 27.54 6.91 -0.94
CA ALA A 123 28.87 6.31 -0.81
C ALA A 123 29.11 5.13 -1.78
N LYS A 124 28.06 4.40 -2.13
CA LYS A 124 28.11 3.31 -3.11
C LYS A 124 27.35 3.74 -4.36
N GLN A 125 27.96 3.58 -5.54
CA GLN A 125 27.14 3.62 -6.77
C GLN A 125 26.06 2.54 -6.63
N PRO A 126 24.77 2.90 -6.64
CA PRO A 126 23.71 1.96 -6.30
C PRO A 126 23.70 0.82 -7.31
N GLU A 127 24.00 -0.40 -6.88
CA GLU A 127 23.63 -1.58 -7.65
C GLU A 127 22.10 -1.65 -7.66
N MET A 128 21.51 -1.95 -8.83
CA MET A 128 20.08 -1.86 -9.13
C MET A 128 19.18 -2.76 -8.25
N ASN A 129 19.75 -3.49 -7.28
CA ASN A 129 19.06 -4.36 -6.33
C ASN A 129 19.78 -4.43 -4.96
N ASP A 130 20.44 -3.36 -4.49
CA ASP A 130 21.10 -3.40 -3.16
C ASP A 130 20.05 -3.67 -2.05
N PRO A 131 20.05 -4.87 -1.41
CA PRO A 131 19.04 -5.23 -0.42
C PRO A 131 19.11 -4.36 0.84
N ILE A 132 20.19 -3.59 1.02
CA ILE A 132 20.42 -2.72 2.18
C ILE A 132 19.35 -1.62 2.28
N VAL A 133 18.69 -1.29 1.17
CA VAL A 133 17.68 -0.21 1.08
C VAL A 133 16.31 -0.64 1.65
N LEU A 134 16.13 -1.88 2.08
CA LEU A 134 14.85 -2.38 2.58
C LEU A 134 14.66 -2.10 4.10
N PRO A 135 13.74 -1.21 4.52
CA PRO A 135 13.57 -0.88 5.94
C PRO A 135 12.73 -1.92 6.71
N PRO A 136 12.84 -1.99 8.06
CA PRO A 136 11.88 -2.68 8.92
C PRO A 136 10.42 -2.27 8.64
N LEU A 137 9.46 -3.15 8.87
CA LEU A 137 8.05 -2.92 8.53
C LEU A 137 7.47 -1.64 9.16
N ASP A 138 7.87 -1.30 10.39
CA ASP A 138 7.43 -0.06 11.05
C ASP A 138 7.98 1.20 10.36
N ILE A 139 9.21 1.14 9.86
CA ILE A 139 9.85 2.22 9.11
C ILE A 139 9.28 2.29 7.68
N LEU A 140 9.03 1.14 7.04
CA LEU A 140 8.42 1.05 5.71
C LEU A 140 7.05 1.75 5.68
N MET A 141 6.24 1.54 6.72
CA MET A 141 4.95 2.20 6.88
C MET A 141 5.08 3.73 7.02
N VAL A 142 6.06 4.21 7.79
CA VAL A 142 6.33 5.65 7.93
C VAL A 142 6.77 6.24 6.59
N TRP A 143 7.68 5.56 5.88
CA TRP A 143 8.19 6.01 4.59
C TRP A 143 7.09 6.07 3.53
N HIS A 144 6.30 5.01 3.39
CA HIS A 144 5.14 4.94 2.51
C HIS A 144 4.17 6.10 2.77
N ALA A 145 3.70 6.26 4.01
CA ALA A 145 2.76 7.33 4.35
C ALA A 145 3.34 8.73 4.09
N PHE A 146 4.66 8.91 4.20
CA PHE A 146 5.30 10.18 3.89
C PHE A 146 5.37 10.46 2.39
N LEU A 147 5.66 9.44 1.57
CA LEU A 147 5.64 9.56 0.10
C LEU A 147 4.27 9.96 -0.45
N LEU A 148 3.19 9.55 0.24
CA LEU A 148 1.82 9.97 -0.11
C LEU A 148 1.53 11.45 0.17
N ASN A 149 2.46 12.17 0.81
CA ASN A 149 2.40 13.61 1.03
C ASN A 149 3.57 14.27 0.27
N PRO A 150 3.52 14.32 -1.07
CA PRO A 150 4.73 14.41 -1.88
C PRO A 150 5.38 15.81 -1.82
N HIS A 151 4.60 16.88 -1.56
CA HIS A 151 5.16 18.20 -1.24
C HIS A 151 5.91 18.21 0.09
N ASP A 152 5.33 17.60 1.15
CA ASP A 152 5.94 17.53 2.47
C ASP A 152 7.22 16.68 2.44
N PHE A 153 7.20 15.56 1.69
CA PHE A 153 8.39 14.70 1.49
C PHE A 153 9.50 15.41 0.73
N SER A 154 9.18 16.09 -0.38
CA SER A 154 10.15 16.85 -1.17
C SER A 154 10.79 17.97 -0.34
N GLY A 155 9.97 18.76 0.38
CA GLY A 155 10.45 19.82 1.26
C GLY A 155 11.35 19.30 2.38
N TYR A 156 11.02 18.16 2.98
CA TYR A 156 11.86 17.51 3.98
C TYR A 156 13.20 17.04 3.41
N CYS A 157 13.20 16.42 2.22
CA CYS A 157 14.43 15.96 1.58
C CYS A 157 15.35 17.14 1.25
N ILE A 158 14.81 18.23 0.70
CA ILE A 158 15.57 19.47 0.41
C ILE A 158 16.17 20.03 1.70
N SER A 159 15.36 20.16 2.76
CA SER A 159 15.78 20.76 4.03
C SER A 159 16.84 19.93 4.78
N ASN A 160 16.89 18.62 4.54
CA ASN A 160 17.84 17.70 5.17
C ASN A 160 18.96 17.22 4.21
N HIS A 161 19.05 17.79 3.01
CA HIS A 161 20.02 17.41 1.96
C HIS A 161 19.99 15.92 1.56
N LEU A 162 18.79 15.32 1.53
CA LEU A 162 18.55 13.92 1.20
C LEU A 162 18.29 13.73 -0.30
N ASN A 163 19.33 13.94 -1.11
CA ASN A 163 19.18 13.94 -2.57
C ASN A 163 19.08 12.53 -3.17
N HIS A 164 19.75 11.54 -2.57
CA HIS A 164 19.87 10.21 -3.17
C HIS A 164 18.63 9.34 -2.90
N ILE A 165 18.06 9.45 -1.70
CA ILE A 165 16.82 8.74 -1.36
C ILE A 165 15.58 9.35 -2.03
N ARG A 166 15.62 10.62 -2.40
CA ARG A 166 14.55 11.27 -3.19
C ARG A 166 14.43 10.66 -4.58
N ASP A 167 15.57 10.35 -5.21
CA ASP A 167 15.64 9.83 -6.58
C ASP A 167 15.47 8.30 -6.64
N LEU A 168 15.33 7.65 -5.49
CA LEU A 168 15.24 6.21 -5.37
C LEU A 168 13.82 5.72 -5.72
N SER A 169 13.73 4.79 -6.67
CA SER A 169 12.49 4.04 -6.94
C SER A 169 12.11 3.17 -5.75
N PHE A 170 10.81 3.08 -5.46
CA PHE A 170 10.31 2.25 -4.36
C PHE A 170 10.68 0.76 -4.57
N PRO A 171 11.18 0.05 -3.55
CA PRO A 171 11.75 -1.29 -3.70
C PRO A 171 10.68 -2.39 -3.74
N TRP A 172 9.71 -2.29 -4.66
CA TRP A 172 8.55 -3.19 -4.74
C TRP A 172 8.93 -4.68 -4.74
N THR A 173 9.86 -5.09 -5.60
CA THR A 173 10.28 -6.50 -5.69
C THR A 173 10.90 -7.01 -4.39
N ALA A 174 11.72 -6.19 -3.71
CA ALA A 174 12.32 -6.57 -2.43
C ALA A 174 11.28 -6.62 -1.31
N VAL A 175 10.27 -5.74 -1.33
CA VAL A 175 9.13 -5.78 -0.40
C VAL A 175 8.34 -7.07 -0.57
N HIS A 176 7.99 -7.44 -1.81
CA HIS A 176 7.30 -8.69 -2.12
C HIS A 176 8.07 -9.93 -1.62
N GLN A 177 9.37 -9.98 -1.89
CA GLN A 177 10.24 -11.09 -1.44
C GLN A 177 10.35 -11.19 0.09
N ALA A 178 10.21 -10.07 0.80
CA ALA A 178 10.23 -10.04 2.25
C ALA A 178 8.88 -10.39 2.90
N LEU A 179 7.78 -10.40 2.13
CA LEU A 179 6.44 -10.68 2.62
C LEU A 179 6.07 -12.16 2.46
N SER A 180 5.70 -12.78 3.58
CA SER A 180 5.08 -14.10 3.58
C SER A 180 3.69 -14.05 2.96
N GLN A 181 3.46 -14.86 1.94
CA GLN A 181 2.19 -14.94 1.23
C GLN A 181 1.10 -15.68 2.02
N GLU A 182 1.46 -16.36 3.11
CA GLU A 182 0.50 -17.08 3.96
C GLU A 182 -0.11 -16.16 5.02
N ASN A 183 0.71 -15.33 5.65
CA ASN A 183 0.34 -14.62 6.87
C ASN A 183 0.82 -13.16 6.92
N TRP A 184 1.33 -12.64 5.79
CA TRP A 184 1.82 -11.27 5.64
C TRP A 184 2.94 -10.89 6.63
N ASN A 185 3.62 -11.89 7.22
CA ASN A 185 4.79 -11.64 8.04
C ASN A 185 5.92 -11.09 7.17
N TYR A 186 6.48 -9.97 7.62
CA TYR A 186 7.57 -9.29 6.96
C TYR A 186 8.92 -9.71 7.56
N THR A 187 9.80 -10.29 6.74
CA THR A 187 11.14 -10.76 7.17
C THR A 187 12.21 -10.11 6.31
N LEU A 188 13.07 -9.32 6.94
CA LEU A 188 14.19 -8.68 6.26
C LEU A 188 15.26 -9.70 5.85
N PRO A 189 15.96 -9.49 4.72
CA PRO A 189 17.18 -10.23 4.40
C PRO A 189 18.22 -10.11 5.52
N ASP A 190 18.93 -11.20 5.82
CA ASP A 190 19.91 -11.26 6.92
C ASP A 190 20.96 -10.14 6.84
N ARG A 191 21.44 -9.84 5.63
CA ARG A 191 22.42 -8.76 5.40
C ARG A 191 21.88 -7.40 5.82
N THR A 192 20.63 -7.10 5.49
CA THR A 192 19.96 -5.85 5.81
C THR A 192 19.67 -5.77 7.31
N ALA A 193 19.17 -6.87 7.90
CA ALA A 193 18.95 -6.96 9.33
C ALA A 193 20.25 -6.74 10.14
N THR A 194 21.36 -7.30 9.67
CA THR A 194 22.69 -7.15 10.29
C THR A 194 23.17 -5.70 10.20
N TRP A 195 23.09 -5.09 9.01
CA TRP A 195 23.48 -3.69 8.81
C TRP A 195 22.66 -2.72 9.69
N LEU A 196 21.34 -2.91 9.77
CA LEU A 196 20.47 -2.10 10.62
C LEU A 196 20.87 -2.19 12.09
N PHE A 197 21.22 -3.39 12.56
CA PHE A 197 21.62 -3.60 13.94
C PHE A 197 23.01 -3.05 14.23
N ASP A 198 24.01 -3.39 13.42
CA ASP A 198 25.41 -3.07 13.68
C ASP A 198 25.72 -1.58 13.43
N GLU A 199 25.28 -1.04 12.29
CA GLU A 199 25.62 0.34 11.89
C GLU A 199 24.65 1.35 12.45
N LEU A 200 23.36 1.01 12.45
CA LEU A 200 22.30 1.94 12.86
C LEU A 200 21.74 1.65 14.23
N ASN A 201 22.08 0.53 14.88
CA ASN A 201 21.52 0.19 16.18
C ASN A 201 19.98 0.29 16.14
N ILE A 202 19.39 -0.22 15.05
CA ILE A 202 17.96 -0.34 14.79
C ILE A 202 17.62 -1.83 14.80
N ALA A 203 16.76 -2.25 15.74
CA ALA A 203 16.27 -3.63 15.75
C ALA A 203 15.44 -3.92 14.47
N PRO A 204 15.64 -5.06 13.77
CA PRO A 204 14.87 -5.43 12.58
C PRO A 204 13.36 -5.61 12.80
N ASP A 205 12.94 -6.02 14.01
CA ASP A 205 11.52 -6.13 14.40
C ASP A 205 11.26 -5.31 15.68
N LEU A 206 10.54 -4.20 15.54
CA LEU A 206 10.22 -3.31 16.66
C LEU A 206 9.31 -3.97 17.72
N ILE A 207 8.35 -4.81 17.31
CA ILE A 207 7.47 -5.52 18.26
C ILE A 207 8.30 -6.44 19.14
N MET A 208 9.19 -7.25 18.53
CA MET A 208 10.04 -8.18 19.25
C MET A 208 11.01 -7.44 20.19
N ALA A 209 11.63 -6.36 19.71
CA ALA A 209 12.54 -5.54 20.50
C ALA A 209 11.85 -4.90 21.73
N LEU A 210 10.63 -4.37 21.55
CA LEU A 210 9.82 -3.82 22.65
C LEU A 210 9.43 -4.89 23.67
N GLN A 211 9.08 -6.09 23.21
CA GLN A 211 8.68 -7.18 24.10
C GLN A 211 9.83 -7.78 24.91
N ARG A 212 11.06 -7.71 24.40
CA ARG A 212 12.28 -8.19 25.05
C ARG A 212 12.91 -7.14 25.98
N ASN A 213 12.36 -5.92 26.04
CA ASN A 213 12.93 -4.79 26.77
C ASN A 213 14.41 -4.54 26.40
N GLU A 214 14.74 -4.63 25.12
CA GLU A 214 16.11 -4.38 24.67
C GLU A 214 16.53 -2.94 25.05
N ALA A 215 17.69 -2.80 25.70
CA ALA A 215 18.18 -1.52 26.24
C ALA A 215 18.34 -0.44 25.15
N MET A 216 18.58 -0.89 23.92
CA MET A 216 18.67 -0.09 22.69
C MET A 216 17.37 0.66 22.38
N THR A 217 16.23 -0.04 22.40
CA THR A 217 14.91 0.56 22.20
C THR A 217 14.70 1.63 23.27
N ALA A 218 15.06 1.38 24.53
CA ALA A 218 14.86 2.36 25.61
C ALA A 218 15.59 3.71 25.43
N LYS A 219 16.69 3.77 24.67
CA LYS A 219 17.45 5.01 24.38
C LYS A 219 16.85 5.81 23.22
N ASP A 220 16.46 5.16 22.13
CA ASP A 220 15.75 5.83 21.02
C ASP A 220 14.34 6.29 21.47
N ILE A 221 13.71 5.56 22.41
CA ILE A 221 12.45 5.97 23.04
C ILE A 221 12.67 7.08 24.11
N ALA A 222 13.88 7.23 24.65
CA ALA A 222 14.18 8.37 25.54
C ALA A 222 14.14 9.71 24.79
N THR A 223 14.05 9.72 23.47
CA THR A 223 13.89 10.90 22.62
C THR A 223 12.43 11.21 22.22
N THR A 224 11.44 10.37 22.55
CA THR A 224 10.04 10.59 22.08
C THR A 224 9.18 11.42 23.03
N VAL A 225 8.98 12.70 22.70
CA VAL A 225 7.81 13.30 22.00
C VAL A 225 8.29 14.72 21.64
N SER A 226 8.91 14.90 20.47
CA SER A 226 9.09 16.24 19.90
C SER A 226 7.82 16.58 19.13
N ALA A 227 7.28 17.79 19.31
CA ALA A 227 6.15 18.28 18.52
C ALA A 227 6.44 18.26 17.01
N GLU A 228 7.73 18.24 16.64
CA GLU A 228 8.20 18.14 15.26
C GLU A 228 7.85 16.81 14.58
N ASN A 229 7.59 15.74 15.33
CA ASN A 229 7.28 14.42 14.78
C ASN A 229 5.79 14.19 14.52
N THR A 230 4.92 15.06 15.05
CA THR A 230 3.46 14.92 14.93
C THR A 230 2.98 14.83 13.47
N PRO A 231 3.48 15.64 12.51
CA PRO A 231 3.04 15.54 11.13
C PRO A 231 3.27 14.16 10.49
N LEU A 232 4.42 13.53 10.75
CA LEU A 232 4.72 12.19 10.23
C LEU A 232 3.80 11.11 10.83
N ILE A 233 3.44 11.24 12.10
CA ILE A 233 2.49 10.34 12.75
C ILE A 233 1.10 10.54 12.15
N ASP A 234 0.68 11.79 11.95
CA ASP A 234 -0.64 12.12 11.43
C ASP A 234 -0.82 11.60 9.98
N ASN A 235 0.23 11.63 9.16
CA ASN A 235 0.20 11.03 7.82
C ASN A 235 -0.20 9.53 7.90
N ILE A 236 0.42 8.77 8.81
CA ILE A 236 0.13 7.34 8.98
C ILE A 236 -1.30 7.13 9.50
N LEU A 237 -1.77 7.99 10.41
CA LEU A 237 -3.12 7.89 10.97
C LEU A 237 -4.19 8.14 9.91
N ARG A 238 -4.00 9.12 9.01
CA ARG A 238 -4.95 9.41 7.92
C ARG A 238 -5.07 8.24 6.93
N GLN A 239 -3.96 7.55 6.65
CA GLN A 239 -3.96 6.36 5.79
C GLN A 239 -4.69 5.15 6.40
N GLY A 240 -4.99 5.18 7.72
CA GLY A 240 -5.67 4.08 8.39
C GLY A 240 -7.03 3.71 7.78
N ILE A 241 -7.84 4.69 7.40
CA ILE A 241 -9.17 4.46 6.81
C ILE A 241 -9.05 3.82 5.42
N PHE A 242 -8.07 4.26 4.62
CA PHE A 242 -7.80 3.67 3.31
C PHE A 242 -7.38 2.20 3.43
N ILE A 243 -6.45 1.90 4.34
CA ILE A 243 -6.02 0.53 4.63
C ILE A 243 -7.21 -0.33 5.10
N ASP A 244 -8.08 0.20 5.96
CA ASP A 244 -9.29 -0.50 6.41
C ASP A 244 -10.24 -0.81 5.25
N LYS A 245 -10.46 0.13 4.32
CA LYS A 245 -11.29 -0.09 3.12
C LYS A 245 -10.70 -1.18 2.22
N MET A 246 -9.39 -1.13 1.97
CA MET A 246 -8.71 -2.13 1.13
C MET A 246 -8.76 -3.52 1.75
N HIS A 247 -8.48 -3.62 3.06
CA HIS A 247 -8.57 -4.87 3.79
C HIS A 247 -9.99 -5.45 3.79
N ASN A 248 -11.02 -4.64 3.98
CA ASN A 248 -12.40 -5.13 3.98
C ASN A 248 -12.87 -5.63 2.60
N LEU A 249 -12.27 -5.13 1.52
CA LEU A 249 -12.58 -5.57 0.16
C LEU A 249 -11.78 -6.80 -0.26
N LEU A 250 -10.62 -7.07 0.35
CA LEU A 250 -9.75 -8.22 0.06
C LEU A 250 -9.47 -8.42 -1.45
N TRP A 251 -9.35 -7.35 -2.25
CA TRP A 251 -9.15 -7.49 -3.70
C TRP A 251 -7.95 -8.38 -4.05
N ILE A 252 -6.89 -8.36 -3.23
CA ILE A 252 -5.70 -9.22 -3.37
C ILE A 252 -6.02 -10.72 -3.43
N CYS A 253 -7.12 -11.15 -2.83
CA CYS A 253 -7.56 -12.54 -2.82
C CYS A 253 -8.64 -12.83 -3.88
N SER A 254 -9.08 -11.83 -4.64
CA SER A 254 -10.14 -11.96 -5.63
C SER A 254 -9.66 -12.70 -6.89
N PRO A 255 -10.42 -13.65 -7.44
CA PRO A 255 -10.08 -14.29 -8.72
C PRO A 255 -10.07 -13.29 -9.90
N ALA A 256 -10.68 -12.11 -9.73
CA ALA A 256 -10.72 -11.06 -10.73
C ALA A 256 -9.58 -10.04 -10.64
N LEU A 257 -8.61 -10.21 -9.71
CA LEU A 257 -7.60 -9.21 -9.36
C LEU A 257 -6.88 -8.60 -10.58
N GLN A 258 -6.46 -9.43 -11.54
CA GLN A 258 -5.79 -8.97 -12.76
C GLN A 258 -6.65 -7.96 -13.53
N GLY A 259 -7.92 -8.28 -13.75
CA GLY A 259 -8.86 -7.41 -14.45
C GLY A 259 -9.17 -6.14 -13.65
N THR A 260 -9.29 -6.27 -12.32
CA THR A 260 -9.47 -5.13 -11.42
C THR A 260 -8.33 -4.13 -11.51
N LEU A 261 -7.09 -4.59 -11.43
CA LEU A 261 -5.91 -3.73 -11.52
C LEU A 261 -5.73 -3.13 -12.92
N ALA A 262 -6.02 -3.90 -13.97
CA ALA A 262 -5.97 -3.39 -15.34
C ALA A 262 -6.98 -2.24 -15.55
N ARG A 263 -8.22 -2.40 -15.08
CA ARG A 263 -9.24 -1.32 -15.11
C ARG A 263 -8.85 -0.13 -14.25
N ALA A 264 -8.33 -0.36 -13.05
CA ALA A 264 -7.88 0.70 -12.16
C ALA A 264 -6.79 1.58 -12.81
N LEU A 265 -5.84 0.95 -13.50
CA LEU A 265 -4.79 1.66 -14.25
C LEU A 265 -5.35 2.48 -15.41
N ALA A 266 -6.25 1.90 -16.21
CA ALA A 266 -6.90 2.63 -17.31
C ALA A 266 -7.70 3.84 -16.79
N ARG A 267 -8.46 3.65 -15.71
CA ARG A 267 -9.22 4.72 -15.05
C ARG A 267 -8.31 5.77 -14.43
N TYR A 268 -7.16 5.39 -13.89
CA TYR A 268 -6.15 6.35 -13.40
C TYR A 268 -5.58 7.21 -14.52
N GLU A 269 -5.32 6.65 -15.71
CA GLU A 269 -4.88 7.44 -16.87
C GLU A 269 -5.93 8.48 -17.30
N HIS A 270 -7.21 8.10 -17.31
CA HIS A 270 -8.31 9.04 -17.53
C HIS A 270 -8.36 10.11 -16.43
N PHE A 271 -8.20 9.72 -15.17
CA PHE A 271 -8.18 10.63 -14.03
C PHE A 271 -7.03 11.65 -14.10
N VAL A 272 -5.83 11.22 -14.49
CA VAL A 272 -4.68 12.13 -14.73
C VAL A 272 -5.00 13.12 -15.85
N THR A 273 -5.70 12.68 -16.89
CA THR A 273 -6.15 13.57 -17.98
C THR A 273 -7.11 14.65 -17.47
N LEU A 274 -7.98 14.34 -16.50
CA LEU A 274 -8.86 15.34 -15.90
C LEU A 274 -8.09 16.47 -15.22
N PHE A 275 -6.95 16.20 -14.56
CA PHE A 275 -6.11 17.26 -13.97
C PHE A 275 -5.58 18.26 -14.99
N ARG A 276 -5.35 17.80 -16.23
CA ARG A 276 -4.94 18.63 -17.36
C ARG A 276 -6.10 19.46 -17.90
N LEU A 277 -7.29 18.85 -18.03
CA LEU A 277 -8.48 19.49 -18.60
C LEU A 277 -9.14 20.48 -17.65
N HIS A 278 -9.02 20.24 -16.33
CA HIS A 278 -9.71 21.00 -15.29
C HIS A 278 -8.74 21.45 -14.18
N PRO A 279 -7.77 22.32 -14.50
CA PRO A 279 -6.71 22.71 -13.56
C PRO A 279 -7.19 23.45 -12.31
N ASP A 280 -8.39 24.03 -12.35
CA ASP A 280 -9.04 24.80 -11.29
C ASP A 280 -9.96 23.94 -10.39
N LYS A 281 -10.13 22.65 -10.69
CA LYS A 281 -11.03 21.75 -9.95
C LYS A 281 -10.27 20.89 -8.95
N ILE A 282 -10.90 20.68 -7.80
CA ILE A 282 -10.52 19.62 -6.86
C ILE A 282 -11.11 18.33 -7.41
N LEU A 283 -10.24 17.35 -7.70
CA LEU A 283 -10.64 16.04 -8.20
C LEU A 283 -10.46 15.00 -7.10
N VAL A 284 -11.48 14.19 -6.85
CA VAL A 284 -11.48 13.18 -5.78
C VAL A 284 -11.54 11.79 -6.42
N PRO A 285 -10.51 10.95 -6.24
CA PRO A 285 -10.42 9.65 -6.90
C PRO A 285 -11.44 8.64 -6.33
N THR A 286 -11.87 7.69 -7.15
CA THR A 286 -12.46 6.43 -6.67
C THR A 286 -11.39 5.55 -6.02
N LEU A 287 -11.81 4.55 -5.24
CA LEU A 287 -10.89 3.75 -4.43
C LEU A 287 -9.82 3.01 -5.25
N ASP A 288 -10.19 2.50 -6.42
CA ASP A 288 -9.30 1.86 -7.41
C ASP A 288 -8.29 2.86 -8.00
N VAL A 289 -8.74 4.05 -8.36
CA VAL A 289 -7.89 5.14 -8.88
C VAL A 289 -6.92 5.63 -7.81
N ASP A 290 -7.38 5.76 -6.56
CA ASP A 290 -6.57 6.22 -5.43
C ASP A 290 -5.47 5.21 -5.09
N LEU A 291 -5.73 3.90 -5.18
CA LEU A 291 -4.68 2.87 -5.07
C LEU A 291 -3.57 3.07 -6.08
N VAL A 292 -3.92 3.23 -7.36
CA VAL A 292 -2.92 3.42 -8.43
C VAL A 292 -2.17 4.72 -8.19
N TRP A 293 -2.86 5.77 -7.79
CA TRP A 293 -2.22 7.05 -7.46
C TRP A 293 -1.24 6.91 -6.29
N HIS A 294 -1.60 6.23 -5.21
CA HIS A 294 -0.70 5.96 -4.09
C HIS A 294 0.52 5.15 -4.54
N THR A 295 0.34 4.15 -5.42
CA THR A 295 1.46 3.38 -6.00
C THR A 295 2.39 4.29 -6.81
N HIS A 296 1.84 5.23 -7.59
CA HIS A 296 2.62 6.19 -8.37
C HIS A 296 3.41 7.16 -7.48
N LEU A 297 2.78 7.67 -6.41
CA LEU A 297 3.39 8.57 -5.43
C LEU A 297 4.62 7.97 -4.72
N CYS A 298 4.72 6.63 -4.65
CA CYS A 298 5.84 5.97 -3.99
C CYS A 298 7.19 6.15 -4.69
N SER A 299 7.21 6.67 -5.94
CA SER A 299 8.46 7.05 -6.63
C SER A 299 8.47 8.56 -6.87
N ALA A 300 8.96 9.33 -5.88
CA ALA A 300 8.80 10.79 -5.83
C ALA A 300 9.25 11.52 -7.11
N GLU A 301 10.47 11.24 -7.60
CA GLU A 301 11.02 11.90 -8.79
C GLU A 301 10.27 11.49 -10.08
N LEU A 302 9.96 10.19 -10.22
CA LEU A 302 9.19 9.69 -11.36
C LEU A 302 7.77 10.28 -11.40
N TYR A 303 7.12 10.38 -10.22
CA TYR A 303 5.81 10.99 -10.08
C TYR A 303 5.82 12.47 -10.47
N GLU A 304 6.79 13.24 -9.95
CA GLU A 304 6.93 14.66 -10.26
C GLU A 304 7.09 14.87 -11.78
N LYS A 305 8.01 14.12 -12.41
CA LYS A 305 8.24 14.17 -13.85
C LYS A 305 6.99 13.78 -14.65
N SER A 306 6.36 12.66 -14.31
CA SER A 306 5.17 12.13 -14.99
C SER A 306 3.99 13.11 -14.90
N MET A 307 3.75 13.71 -13.73
CA MET A 307 2.69 14.71 -13.55
C MET A 307 2.95 15.99 -14.35
N LEU A 308 4.21 16.49 -14.36
CA LEU A 308 4.59 17.66 -15.14
C LEU A 308 4.40 17.41 -16.65
N GLU A 309 4.84 16.26 -17.16
CA GLU A 309 4.70 15.89 -18.57
C GLU A 309 3.22 15.75 -18.99
N ARG A 310 2.41 15.08 -18.16
CA ARG A 310 1.01 14.75 -18.49
C ARG A 310 0.05 15.91 -18.27
N THR A 311 0.23 16.62 -17.16
CA THR A 311 -0.73 17.65 -16.71
C THR A 311 -0.23 19.08 -16.90
N GLY A 312 1.06 19.26 -17.18
CA GLY A 312 1.68 20.59 -17.29
C GLY A 312 1.97 21.26 -15.94
N ARG A 313 1.69 20.58 -14.83
CA ARG A 313 1.89 21.09 -13.47
C ARG A 313 2.16 19.95 -12.50
N TYR A 314 2.67 20.30 -11.34
CA TYR A 314 2.74 19.36 -10.23
C TYR A 314 1.34 19.16 -9.63
N ILE A 315 1.01 17.91 -9.32
CA ILE A 315 -0.25 17.54 -8.65
C ILE A 315 0.09 17.11 -7.22
N ASN A 316 -0.51 17.74 -6.23
CA ASN A 316 -0.37 17.32 -4.84
C ASN A 316 -1.48 16.32 -4.48
N HIS A 317 -1.17 15.36 -3.62
CA HIS A 317 -2.16 14.49 -2.96
C HIS A 317 -2.47 15.09 -1.59
N ASP A 318 -3.51 15.93 -1.53
CA ASP A 318 -3.90 16.59 -0.28
C ASP A 318 -4.98 15.79 0.45
N ASP A 319 -4.53 14.97 1.41
CA ASP A 319 -5.38 14.14 2.26
C ASP A 319 -5.94 14.88 3.49
N LYS A 320 -5.75 16.21 3.59
CA LYS A 320 -6.16 17.05 4.72
C LYS A 320 -7.51 17.76 4.49
N LEU A 321 -8.15 17.54 3.33
CA LEU A 321 -9.43 18.14 2.98
C LEU A 321 -10.59 17.56 3.83
N GLY A 322 -11.53 18.42 4.22
CA GLY A 322 -12.69 18.03 5.03
C GLY A 322 -13.77 17.26 4.23
N GLU A 323 -14.56 16.44 4.92
CA GLU A 323 -15.55 15.52 4.33
C GLU A 323 -16.58 16.21 3.42
N GLU A 324 -17.09 17.39 3.80
CA GLU A 324 -18.05 18.14 2.99
C GLU A 324 -17.44 18.59 1.64
N VAL A 325 -16.18 19.03 1.66
CA VAL A 325 -15.44 19.42 0.44
C VAL A 325 -15.22 18.20 -0.45
N LEU A 326 -14.84 17.07 0.15
CA LEU A 326 -14.61 15.82 -0.57
C LEU A 326 -15.88 15.29 -1.25
N THR A 327 -17.03 15.39 -0.58
CA THR A 327 -18.30 14.88 -1.11
C THR A 327 -18.73 15.64 -2.37
N GLY A 328 -18.79 16.97 -2.31
CA GLY A 328 -19.15 17.79 -3.48
C GLY A 328 -18.13 17.70 -4.62
N ALA A 329 -16.85 17.59 -4.28
CA ALA A 329 -15.79 17.42 -5.27
C ALA A 329 -15.83 16.02 -5.93
N PHE A 330 -16.27 14.98 -5.22
CA PHE A 330 -16.44 13.64 -5.79
C PHE A 330 -17.56 13.59 -6.84
N GLU A 331 -18.71 14.20 -6.56
CA GLU A 331 -19.81 14.34 -7.53
C GLU A 331 -19.35 15.08 -8.79
N THR A 332 -18.69 16.22 -8.60
CA THR A 332 -18.12 17.02 -9.70
C THR A 332 -17.11 16.20 -10.51
N THR A 333 -16.25 15.43 -9.84
CA THR A 333 -15.26 14.57 -10.51
C THR A 333 -15.96 13.52 -11.36
N GLY A 334 -17.04 12.92 -10.86
CA GLY A 334 -17.82 11.93 -11.58
C GLY A 334 -18.44 12.47 -12.86
N GLU A 335 -19.06 13.64 -12.79
CA GLU A 335 -19.64 14.32 -13.96
C GLU A 335 -18.57 14.61 -15.03
N LEU A 336 -17.41 15.12 -14.61
CA LEU A 336 -16.30 15.41 -15.53
C LEU A 336 -15.71 14.13 -16.14
N PHE A 337 -15.57 13.07 -15.35
CA PHE A 337 -15.07 11.78 -15.82
C PHE A 337 -16.01 11.16 -16.85
N GLU A 338 -17.31 11.12 -16.55
CA GLU A 338 -18.33 10.60 -17.45
C GLU A 338 -18.42 11.42 -18.74
N ALA A 339 -18.35 12.75 -18.65
CA ALA A 339 -18.34 13.62 -19.82
C ALA A 339 -17.11 13.40 -20.72
N ALA A 340 -15.95 13.12 -20.12
CA ALA A 340 -14.70 12.94 -20.85
C ALA A 340 -14.54 11.54 -21.46
N THR A 341 -15.09 10.51 -20.81
CA THR A 341 -14.80 9.10 -21.14
C THR A 341 -16.02 8.31 -21.61
N GLY A 342 -17.24 8.75 -21.25
CA GLY A 342 -18.46 7.96 -21.41
C GLY A 342 -18.61 6.81 -20.40
N GLU A 343 -17.67 6.67 -19.46
CA GLU A 343 -17.67 5.61 -18.44
C GLU A 343 -18.22 6.11 -17.11
N ILE A 344 -19.05 5.30 -16.46
CA ILE A 344 -19.60 5.61 -15.12
C ILE A 344 -18.46 5.72 -14.11
N TYR A 345 -18.46 6.81 -13.33
CA TYR A 345 -17.39 7.04 -12.36
C TYR A 345 -17.58 6.20 -11.10
N GLY A 346 -18.75 6.29 -10.46
CA GLY A 346 -19.08 5.58 -9.23
C GLY A 346 -19.59 4.16 -9.50
N VAL A 347 -18.70 3.17 -9.46
CA VAL A 347 -19.06 1.76 -9.67
C VAL A 347 -18.85 0.91 -8.41
N CYS A 348 -19.54 -0.23 -8.32
CA CYS A 348 -19.29 -1.22 -7.26
C CYS A 348 -18.01 -2.01 -7.55
N PHE A 349 -17.14 -2.19 -6.56
CA PHE A 349 -15.88 -2.94 -6.67
C PHE A 349 -15.87 -4.25 -5.84
N CYS A 350 -17.03 -4.85 -5.56
CA CYS A 350 -17.05 -6.17 -4.93
C CYS A 350 -16.51 -7.25 -5.88
N TRP A 351 -16.11 -8.41 -5.34
CA TRP A 351 -15.55 -9.51 -6.13
C TRP A 351 -16.50 -9.96 -7.24
N ASP A 352 -17.81 -10.06 -6.95
CA ASP A 352 -18.80 -10.44 -7.96
C ASP A 352 -18.86 -9.45 -9.13
N CYS A 353 -18.92 -8.15 -8.82
CA CYS A 353 -19.00 -7.10 -9.85
C CYS A 353 -17.74 -7.07 -10.71
N GLU A 354 -16.56 -7.16 -10.08
CA GLU A 354 -15.29 -7.17 -10.78
C GLU A 354 -15.10 -8.44 -11.63
N ALA A 355 -15.50 -9.61 -11.11
CA ALA A 355 -15.44 -10.86 -11.85
C ALA A 355 -16.42 -10.87 -13.03
N MET A 356 -17.63 -10.32 -12.86
CA MET A 356 -18.59 -10.12 -13.94
C MET A 356 -18.04 -9.22 -15.05
N ARG A 357 -17.38 -8.10 -14.70
CA ARG A 357 -16.74 -7.21 -15.68
C ARG A 357 -15.64 -7.92 -16.46
N SER A 358 -14.75 -8.61 -15.75
CA SER A 358 -13.68 -9.40 -16.38
C SER A 358 -14.24 -10.48 -17.31
N ALA A 359 -15.34 -11.15 -16.93
CA ALA A 359 -16.00 -12.12 -17.79
C ALA A 359 -16.63 -11.46 -19.04
N GLY A 360 -17.27 -10.30 -18.88
CA GLY A 360 -17.85 -9.51 -19.97
C GLY A 360 -16.81 -9.07 -21.00
N GLU A 361 -15.65 -8.62 -20.53
CA GLU A 361 -14.50 -8.27 -21.38
C GLU A 361 -13.99 -9.47 -22.19
N MET A 362 -13.91 -10.66 -21.58
CA MET A 362 -13.46 -11.88 -22.26
C MET A 362 -14.42 -12.34 -23.36
N VAL A 363 -15.73 -12.16 -23.17
CA VAL A 363 -16.74 -12.55 -24.17
C VAL A 363 -17.10 -11.44 -25.16
N GLY A 364 -16.62 -10.21 -24.91
CA GLY A 364 -16.89 -9.05 -25.77
C GLY A 364 -18.31 -8.52 -25.67
N GLY A 365 -18.95 -8.59 -24.49
CA GLY A 365 -20.32 -8.11 -24.30
C GLY A 365 -21.02 -8.71 -23.09
N GLU A 366 -22.35 -8.86 -23.18
CA GLU A 366 -23.16 -9.42 -22.09
C GLU A 366 -22.79 -10.89 -21.80
N VAL A 367 -22.61 -11.18 -20.51
CA VAL A 367 -22.31 -12.52 -20.03
C VAL A 367 -23.60 -13.35 -20.01
N GLY A 368 -23.65 -14.40 -20.83
CA GLY A 368 -24.79 -15.32 -20.85
C GLY A 368 -25.03 -16.01 -19.50
N ALA A 369 -26.28 -16.41 -19.23
CA ALA A 369 -26.71 -16.93 -17.92
C ALA A 369 -25.82 -18.07 -17.37
N ASP A 370 -25.43 -19.02 -18.23
CA ASP A 370 -24.57 -20.14 -17.82
C ASP A 370 -23.16 -19.68 -17.42
N ALA A 371 -22.59 -18.71 -18.14
CA ALA A 371 -21.26 -18.17 -17.83
C ALA A 371 -21.32 -17.33 -16.54
N ARG A 372 -22.39 -16.56 -16.35
CA ARG A 372 -22.63 -15.79 -15.14
C ARG A 372 -22.65 -16.70 -13.91
N LYS A 373 -23.43 -17.77 -13.94
CA LYS A 373 -23.52 -18.73 -12.85
C LYS A 373 -22.16 -19.32 -12.46
N LYS A 374 -21.33 -19.65 -13.46
CA LYS A 374 -19.99 -20.20 -13.22
C LYS A 374 -19.05 -19.21 -12.54
N VAL A 375 -19.10 -17.94 -12.94
CA VAL A 375 -18.27 -16.90 -12.31
C VAL A 375 -18.73 -16.65 -10.87
N GLU A 376 -20.04 -16.63 -10.61
CA GLU A 376 -20.58 -16.54 -9.25
C GLU A 376 -20.12 -17.74 -8.37
N GLU A 377 -20.15 -18.97 -8.92
CA GLU A 377 -19.66 -20.17 -8.24
C GLU A 377 -18.13 -20.10 -7.97
N GLU A 378 -17.35 -19.56 -8.89
CA GLU A 378 -15.90 -19.36 -8.73
C GLU A 378 -15.59 -18.35 -7.62
N VAL A 379 -16.23 -17.17 -7.66
CA VAL A 379 -16.06 -16.13 -6.64
C VAL A 379 -16.39 -16.65 -5.24
N ASP A 380 -17.51 -17.36 -5.10
CA ASP A 380 -17.94 -17.97 -3.83
C ASP A 380 -16.93 -19.02 -3.32
N SER A 381 -16.31 -19.79 -4.22
CA SER A 381 -15.27 -20.77 -3.85
C SER A 381 -14.01 -20.08 -3.30
N TYR A 382 -13.48 -19.07 -3.99
CA TYR A 382 -12.34 -18.28 -3.52
C TYR A 382 -12.65 -17.56 -2.20
N TRP A 383 -13.85 -17.00 -2.07
CA TRP A 383 -14.27 -16.31 -0.85
C TRP A 383 -14.32 -17.27 0.34
N ARG A 384 -14.92 -18.46 0.19
CA ARG A 384 -14.94 -19.49 1.24
C ARG A 384 -13.55 -19.93 1.64
N ALA A 385 -12.66 -20.15 0.67
CA ALA A 385 -11.29 -20.53 0.94
C ALA A 385 -10.56 -19.45 1.77
N GLU A 386 -10.71 -18.17 1.41
CA GLU A 386 -10.09 -17.08 2.15
C GLU A 386 -10.68 -16.91 3.56
N MET A 387 -12.01 -16.99 3.70
CA MET A 387 -12.66 -16.95 5.02
C MET A 387 -12.28 -18.13 5.90
N ALA A 388 -11.88 -19.27 5.33
CA ALA A 388 -11.35 -20.40 6.09
C ALA A 388 -9.92 -20.15 6.58
N ARG A 389 -9.07 -19.44 5.81
CA ARG A 389 -7.69 -19.08 6.22
C ARG A 389 -7.63 -18.07 7.35
N GLN A 390 -8.65 -17.21 7.45
CA GLN A 390 -8.70 -16.15 8.47
C GLN A 390 -9.25 -16.62 9.83
N LYS A 391 -9.74 -17.86 9.93
CA LYS A 391 -10.19 -18.50 11.18
C LYS A 391 -9.04 -19.20 11.87
#